data_AF-A0AAU8MXV9-F1
#
_entry.id   AF-A0AAU8MXV9-F1
#
_cell.length_a   1.000
_cell.length_b   1.000
_cell.length_c   1.000
_cell.angle_alpha   90.00
_cell.angle_beta   90.00
_cell.angle_gamma   90.00
#
_symmetry.space_group_name_H-M   'P 1'
#
loop_
_entity.id
_entity.type
_entity.pdbx_description
1 polymer ?
#
loop_
_entity_poly.entity_id
_entity_poly.type
_entity_poly.pdbx_seq_one_letter_code
_entity_poly.pdbx_strand_id
1 'polypeptide(L)'
;MPVAFSISIAMTFLVGTANSYYDFLNQLEFALCLEGHAWGLQYVGNGNGALTGPDGAIGGYRGGSASVAEGIKLTAVGPDRFEVVGSVAGDLGVVQVGQPFETDRIQFRINAGTTPFVQGDRFTLNTSPPWRLLRRFGCRNPGGRTSNLSSPDAVFDNRTDTWSSRAVAQLPGHATIEMIGPATVKAVTLGVGDTGARGPAAFELQRSDDGVAWSRVQAWAGQTWPTARLRRTYTVTATGAVTRFWRVLVTASAGGDPLELADVSFHTDINADFELEDRAQWIVRAPGLDGQKAIYIGAELYEDPARAAYNLNWYGFRAYNPLRGVRTQTNHSGLRCLPLRNGPFAYWLAINGQRVVIVARVGTVYLSAYLGFAHAYEPPSIHEYPLVVGACGSLETLTPDATDSNFRCFFDPGRYALAANYPDNVWRPHSNRFAVGNAEYGDQETPGKVYPSAMSVEGHRSYLRGNLDDSSPVLPLVLGNTAPRHTFGEFDGCGWTTGFGTASESRVDHDGVSWLAFQNAFRTSPDNYFALKLD
;
A
#
# COMPACT_ATOMS: atom_id res chain seq x y z
N MET A 1 -28.41 -17.70 -27.58
CA MET A 1 -28.05 -17.44 -26.17
C MET A 1 -27.18 -16.20 -26.15
N PRO A 2 -27.61 -15.07 -25.57
CA PRO A 2 -26.70 -13.95 -25.38
C PRO A 2 -25.87 -14.24 -24.12
N VAL A 3 -24.56 -14.29 -24.28
CA VAL A 3 -23.60 -14.32 -23.17
C VAL A 3 -23.59 -12.91 -22.58
N ALA A 4 -24.20 -12.74 -21.41
CA ALA A 4 -24.15 -11.49 -20.67
C ALA A 4 -22.77 -11.35 -20.03
N PHE A 5 -21.83 -10.68 -20.69
CA PHE A 5 -20.67 -10.11 -20.01
C PHE A 5 -21.11 -8.78 -19.39
N SER A 6 -21.40 -8.77 -18.09
CA SER A 6 -21.46 -7.55 -17.30
C SER A 6 -20.16 -7.46 -16.52
N ILE A 7 -19.19 -6.69 -17.03
CA ILE A 7 -18.03 -6.26 -16.23
C ILE A 7 -18.32 -4.82 -15.82
N SER A 8 -19.03 -4.64 -14.70
CA SER A 8 -18.97 -3.39 -13.97
C SER A 8 -18.46 -3.66 -12.56
N ILE A 9 -17.19 -3.38 -12.31
CA ILE A 9 -16.67 -3.21 -10.95
C ILE A 9 -16.28 -1.75 -10.80
N ALA A 10 -17.32 -0.93 -10.63
CA ALA A 10 -17.27 0.35 -9.95
C ALA A 10 -16.77 0.13 -8.50
N MET A 11 -16.10 1.08 -7.84
CA MET A 11 -15.43 0.83 -6.55
C MET A 11 -15.34 2.08 -5.68
N THR A 12 -14.95 1.93 -4.41
CA THR A 12 -14.69 3.08 -3.53
C THR A 12 -13.54 3.93 -4.08
N PHE A 13 -13.86 5.17 -4.44
CA PHE A 13 -12.92 6.16 -4.95
C PHE A 13 -12.69 7.28 -3.94
N LEU A 14 -11.43 7.58 -3.64
CA LEU A 14 -11.03 8.62 -2.69
C LEU A 14 -10.00 9.55 -3.31
N VAL A 15 -10.15 10.85 -3.06
CA VAL A 15 -9.21 11.89 -3.48
C VAL A 15 -8.71 12.61 -2.23
N GLY A 16 -7.42 12.88 -2.15
CA GLY A 16 -6.85 13.54 -0.98
C GLY A 16 -5.53 14.25 -1.25
N THR A 17 -5.00 14.87 -0.20
CA THR A 17 -3.66 15.46 -0.19
C THR A 17 -2.93 14.94 1.03
N ALA A 18 -1.75 14.36 0.80
CA ALA A 18 -0.84 13.96 1.86
C ALA A 18 0.20 15.04 2.08
N ASN A 19 0.63 15.27 3.32
CA ASN A 19 1.69 16.21 3.67
C ASN A 19 3.10 15.63 3.48
N SER A 20 3.20 14.31 3.37
CA SER A 20 4.44 13.55 3.12
C SER A 20 4.11 12.11 2.73
N TYR A 21 5.10 11.35 2.28
CA TYR A 21 4.95 9.91 2.01
C TYR A 21 4.52 9.11 3.26
N TYR A 22 4.93 9.52 4.47
CA TYR A 22 4.52 8.86 5.71
C TYR A 22 3.08 9.20 6.10
N ASP A 23 2.67 10.46 5.91
CA ASP A 23 1.27 10.86 6.05
C ASP A 23 0.38 10.11 5.06
N PHE A 24 0.84 9.95 3.81
CA PHE A 24 0.14 9.14 2.82
C PHE A 24 -0.03 7.68 3.27
N LEU A 25 0.99 7.04 3.88
CA LEU A 25 0.82 5.70 4.45
C LEU A 25 -0.29 5.67 5.51
N ASN A 26 -0.38 6.69 6.37
CA ASN A 26 -1.42 6.76 7.40
C ASN A 26 -2.81 6.86 6.78
N GLN A 27 -2.98 7.73 5.78
CA GLN A 27 -4.25 7.92 5.09
C GLN A 27 -4.64 6.70 4.26
N LEU A 28 -3.66 6.03 3.63
CA LEU A 28 -3.87 4.77 2.91
C LEU A 28 -4.29 3.65 3.87
N GLU A 29 -3.61 3.48 5.01
CA GLU A 29 -3.99 2.50 6.01
C GLU A 29 -5.40 2.76 6.55
N PHE A 30 -5.74 4.01 6.85
CA PHE A 30 -7.09 4.39 7.27
C PHE A 30 -8.12 4.00 6.23
N ALA A 31 -7.89 4.38 4.96
CA ALA A 31 -8.78 4.07 3.85
C ALA A 31 -8.98 2.56 3.66
N LEU A 32 -7.91 1.76 3.80
CA LEU A 32 -7.99 0.31 3.61
C LEU A 32 -8.59 -0.42 4.81
N CYS A 33 -8.22 -0.03 6.03
CA CYS A 33 -8.38 -0.85 7.22
C CYS A 33 -9.45 -0.39 8.21
N LEU A 34 -9.95 0.84 8.11
CA LEU A 34 -10.97 1.32 9.05
C LEU A 34 -12.40 1.07 8.58
N GLU A 35 -12.64 1.13 7.27
CA GLU A 35 -13.95 0.98 6.66
C GLU A 35 -13.93 -0.10 5.57
N GLY A 36 -15.10 -0.70 5.34
CA GLY A 36 -15.30 -1.61 4.23
C GLY A 36 -15.40 -0.90 2.89
N HIS A 37 -15.44 -1.68 1.83
CA HIS A 37 -15.38 -1.17 0.46
C HIS A 37 -16.62 -1.54 -0.31
N ALA A 38 -17.17 -0.58 -1.04
CA ALA A 38 -18.36 -0.77 -1.87
C ALA A 38 -17.97 -0.90 -3.34
N TRP A 39 -18.68 -1.73 -4.09
CA TRP A 39 -18.36 -2.00 -5.48
C TRP A 39 -19.55 -2.51 -6.30
N GLY A 40 -19.42 -2.48 -7.63
CA GLY A 40 -20.39 -3.06 -8.55
C GLY A 40 -21.74 -2.34 -8.57
N LEU A 41 -21.73 -1.00 -8.55
CA LEU A 41 -22.95 -0.20 -8.68
C LEU A 41 -23.66 -0.53 -10.00
N GLN A 42 -24.96 -0.73 -9.89
CA GLN A 42 -25.88 -0.90 -11.01
C GLN A 42 -27.17 -0.13 -10.73
N TYR A 43 -27.80 0.37 -11.78
CA TYR A 43 -29.08 1.04 -11.72
C TYR A 43 -30.07 0.44 -12.70
N VAL A 44 -31.32 0.27 -12.26
CA VAL A 44 -32.46 -0.14 -13.08
C VAL A 44 -33.66 0.71 -12.69
N GLY A 45 -34.22 1.47 -13.63
CA GLY A 45 -35.35 2.34 -13.35
C GLY A 45 -35.63 3.35 -14.46
N ASN A 46 -36.65 4.18 -14.24
CA ASN A 46 -37.06 5.25 -15.16
C ASN A 46 -36.43 6.60 -14.82
N GLY A 47 -36.16 6.88 -13.54
CA GLY A 47 -35.41 8.06 -13.12
C GLY A 47 -33.98 8.04 -13.67
N ASN A 48 -33.31 9.19 -13.67
CA ASN A 48 -31.93 9.31 -14.16
C ASN A 48 -31.01 10.02 -13.16
N GLY A 49 -31.35 9.96 -11.87
CA GLY A 49 -30.43 10.39 -10.82
C GLY A 49 -29.26 9.43 -10.63
N ALA A 50 -28.35 9.79 -9.73
CA ALA A 50 -27.08 9.08 -9.54
C ALA A 50 -26.81 8.78 -8.06
N LEU A 51 -26.05 7.73 -7.80
CA LEU A 51 -25.53 7.42 -6.47
C LEU A 51 -24.07 7.88 -6.38
N THR A 52 -23.75 8.67 -5.36
CA THR A 52 -22.42 9.25 -5.14
C THR A 52 -21.94 8.97 -3.71
N GLY A 53 -20.73 9.43 -3.38
CA GLY A 53 -20.29 9.51 -1.98
C GLY A 53 -21.19 10.42 -1.14
N PRO A 54 -21.11 10.31 0.20
CA PRO A 54 -21.88 11.15 1.13
C PRO A 54 -21.70 12.66 0.88
N ASP A 55 -20.52 13.05 0.42
CA ASP A 55 -20.12 14.42 0.06
C ASP A 55 -20.61 14.86 -1.34
N GLY A 56 -21.19 13.96 -2.13
CA GLY A 56 -21.61 14.21 -3.51
C GLY A 56 -20.58 13.83 -4.57
N ALA A 57 -19.39 13.32 -4.19
CA ALA A 57 -18.36 12.94 -5.15
C ALA A 57 -18.70 11.64 -5.90
N ILE A 58 -18.52 11.62 -7.22
CA ILE A 58 -18.75 10.43 -8.07
C ILE A 58 -17.76 9.32 -7.69
N GLY A 59 -18.24 8.08 -7.60
CA GLY A 59 -17.45 6.93 -7.13
C GLY A 59 -17.14 6.93 -5.62
N GLY A 60 -17.54 7.98 -4.88
CA GLY A 60 -17.22 8.15 -3.46
C GLY A 60 -18.05 7.31 -2.49
N TYR A 61 -18.94 6.44 -2.98
CA TYR A 61 -19.74 5.56 -2.12
C TYR A 61 -18.85 4.44 -1.55
N ARG A 62 -19.07 4.09 -0.28
CA ARG A 62 -18.15 3.20 0.45
C ARG A 62 -18.85 2.39 1.52
N GLY A 63 -18.20 1.32 1.96
CA GLY A 63 -18.63 0.59 3.14
C GLY A 63 -18.38 1.40 4.41
N GLY A 64 -18.96 0.96 5.53
CA GLY A 64 -18.64 1.46 6.86
C GLY A 64 -17.74 0.50 7.64
N SER A 65 -17.45 0.81 8.90
CA SER A 65 -16.54 0.04 9.76
C SER A 65 -17.00 -1.39 10.08
N ALA A 66 -18.30 -1.68 9.95
CA ALA A 66 -18.91 -2.98 10.17
C ALA A 66 -19.40 -3.65 8.87
N SER A 67 -19.00 -3.14 7.69
CA SER A 67 -19.33 -3.78 6.41
C SER A 67 -18.94 -5.25 6.39
N VAL A 68 -19.79 -6.05 5.76
CA VAL A 68 -19.51 -7.45 5.45
C VAL A 68 -19.63 -7.66 3.95
N ALA A 69 -19.29 -8.86 3.48
CA ALA A 69 -19.59 -9.26 2.12
C ALA A 69 -21.11 -9.47 1.98
N GLU A 70 -21.79 -8.52 1.34
CA GLU A 70 -23.23 -8.58 1.11
C GLU A 70 -23.65 -7.70 -0.06
N GLY A 71 -24.83 -7.97 -0.62
CA GLY A 71 -25.48 -7.08 -1.59
C GLY A 71 -26.35 -6.06 -0.87
N ILE A 72 -26.23 -4.79 -1.25
CA ILE A 72 -27.06 -3.69 -0.78
C ILE A 72 -28.02 -3.31 -1.91
N LYS A 73 -29.31 -3.27 -1.57
CA LYS A 73 -30.39 -2.89 -2.48
C LYS A 73 -31.06 -1.62 -1.97
N LEU A 74 -31.10 -0.61 -2.84
CA LEU A 74 -31.77 0.66 -2.58
C LEU A 74 -32.96 0.76 -3.52
N THR A 75 -34.19 0.72 -3.00
CA THR A 75 -35.42 0.70 -3.82
C THR A 75 -36.23 1.96 -3.57
N ALA A 76 -36.53 2.70 -4.63
CA ALA A 76 -37.39 3.87 -4.59
C ALA A 76 -38.80 3.47 -4.16
N VAL A 77 -39.27 4.11 -3.10
CA VAL A 77 -40.66 4.01 -2.60
C VAL A 77 -41.48 5.25 -2.98
N GLY A 78 -40.86 6.19 -3.68
CA GLY A 78 -41.40 7.44 -4.18
C GLY A 78 -40.30 8.22 -4.93
N PRO A 79 -40.59 9.44 -5.40
CA PRO A 79 -39.65 10.23 -6.20
C PRO A 79 -38.44 10.75 -5.43
N ASP A 80 -38.52 10.81 -4.11
CA ASP A 80 -37.55 11.45 -3.22
C ASP A 80 -37.05 10.53 -2.09
N ARG A 81 -37.44 9.24 -2.11
CA ARG A 81 -37.22 8.34 -0.97
C ARG A 81 -36.89 6.91 -1.41
N PHE A 82 -35.84 6.34 -0.81
CA PHE A 82 -35.40 4.96 -1.05
C PHE A 82 -35.31 4.18 0.26
N GLU A 83 -35.81 2.94 0.25
CA GLU A 83 -35.54 1.94 1.28
C GLU A 83 -34.20 1.24 1.00
N VAL A 84 -33.39 1.03 2.04
CA VAL A 84 -32.04 0.46 1.94
C VAL A 84 -32.00 -0.86 2.70
N VAL A 85 -31.72 -1.95 1.98
CA VAL A 85 -31.72 -3.31 2.55
C VAL A 85 -30.43 -4.03 2.18
N GLY A 86 -29.70 -4.50 3.19
CA GLY A 86 -28.57 -5.42 3.03
C GLY A 86 -29.03 -6.87 3.02
N SER A 87 -28.43 -7.71 2.18
CA SER A 87 -28.77 -9.14 2.11
C SER A 87 -28.39 -9.91 3.38
N VAL A 88 -27.47 -9.38 4.19
CA VAL A 88 -27.07 -9.93 5.49
C VAL A 88 -27.52 -9.02 6.63
N ALA A 89 -27.33 -7.70 6.50
CA ALA A 89 -27.67 -6.75 7.55
C ALA A 89 -29.19 -6.53 7.74
N GLY A 90 -30.00 -6.87 6.73
CA GLY A 90 -31.45 -6.63 6.76
C GLY A 90 -31.80 -5.18 6.44
N ASP A 91 -32.84 -4.65 7.07
CA ASP A 91 -33.23 -3.25 6.92
C ASP A 91 -32.17 -2.32 7.52
N LEU A 92 -31.62 -1.44 6.68
CA LEU A 92 -30.63 -0.42 7.06
C LEU A 92 -31.27 0.95 7.24
N GLY A 93 -32.55 1.10 6.88
CA GLY A 93 -33.32 2.33 6.99
C GLY A 93 -33.67 2.95 5.64
N VAL A 94 -33.98 4.25 5.68
CA VAL A 94 -34.53 5.00 4.55
C VAL A 94 -33.69 6.24 4.30
N VAL A 95 -33.39 6.51 3.03
CA VAL A 95 -32.66 7.71 2.59
C VAL A 95 -33.57 8.64 1.80
N GLN A 96 -33.41 9.94 2.01
CA GLN A 96 -33.99 10.97 1.16
C GLN A 96 -33.01 11.41 0.07
N VAL A 97 -33.53 11.62 -1.14
CA VAL A 97 -32.73 12.14 -2.26
C VAL A 97 -32.14 13.50 -1.88
N GLY A 98 -30.85 13.68 -2.12
CA GLY A 98 -30.06 14.86 -1.80
C GLY A 98 -29.47 14.86 -0.39
N GLN A 99 -29.70 13.83 0.43
CA GLN A 99 -29.11 13.71 1.77
C GLN A 99 -28.06 12.60 1.83
N PRO A 100 -26.99 12.77 2.64
CA PRO A 100 -26.10 11.67 2.94
C PRO A 100 -26.84 10.59 3.73
N PHE A 101 -26.53 9.34 3.44
CA PHE A 101 -26.93 8.17 4.21
C PHE A 101 -25.67 7.50 4.72
N GLU A 102 -25.54 7.41 6.04
CA GLU A 102 -24.34 6.91 6.69
C GLU A 102 -24.73 5.90 7.77
N THR A 103 -24.18 4.69 7.64
CA THR A 103 -24.29 3.61 8.61
C THR A 103 -22.91 2.99 8.83
N ASP A 104 -22.79 2.08 9.79
CA ASP A 104 -21.59 1.24 9.92
C ASP A 104 -21.48 0.19 8.79
N ARG A 105 -22.49 0.04 7.92
CA ARG A 105 -22.51 -0.91 6.79
C ARG A 105 -22.21 -0.29 5.44
N ILE A 106 -22.75 0.89 5.18
CA ILE A 106 -22.67 1.57 3.88
C ILE A 106 -22.86 3.08 4.06
N GLN A 107 -22.15 3.85 3.24
CA GLN A 107 -22.19 5.32 3.20
C GLN A 107 -22.30 5.80 1.75
N PHE A 108 -23.31 6.62 1.44
CA PHE A 108 -23.55 7.16 0.08
C PHE A 108 -24.50 8.38 0.11
N ARG A 109 -24.78 8.94 -1.06
CA ARG A 109 -25.85 9.91 -1.31
C ARG A 109 -26.55 9.59 -2.63
N ILE A 110 -27.88 9.71 -2.69
CA ILE A 110 -28.63 9.65 -3.95
C ILE A 110 -28.93 11.07 -4.40
N ASN A 111 -28.57 11.44 -5.62
CA ASN A 111 -28.84 12.75 -6.21
C ASN A 111 -29.95 12.65 -7.25
N ALA A 112 -30.80 13.66 -7.30
CA ALA A 112 -31.84 13.76 -8.31
C ALA A 112 -31.23 13.98 -9.70
N GLY A 113 -31.85 13.40 -10.72
CA GLY A 113 -31.58 13.72 -12.12
C GLY A 113 -32.66 14.63 -12.71
N THR A 114 -32.64 14.81 -14.03
CA THR A 114 -33.66 15.60 -14.75
C THR A 114 -35.00 14.88 -14.88
N THR A 115 -34.99 13.54 -14.86
CA THR A 115 -36.16 12.67 -14.76
C THR A 115 -36.27 12.18 -13.31
N PRO A 116 -37.36 12.52 -12.59
CA PRO A 116 -37.56 12.07 -11.22
C PRO A 116 -37.56 10.54 -11.10
N PHE A 117 -37.12 10.03 -9.96
CA PHE A 117 -37.30 8.63 -9.64
C PHE A 117 -38.78 8.27 -9.52
N VAL A 118 -39.10 7.00 -9.75
CA VAL A 118 -40.45 6.45 -9.51
C VAL A 118 -40.38 5.20 -8.66
N GLN A 119 -41.51 4.81 -8.07
CA GLN A 119 -41.58 3.59 -7.26
C GLN A 119 -41.07 2.38 -8.05
N GLY A 120 -40.12 1.66 -7.47
CA GLY A 120 -39.48 0.49 -8.09
C GLY A 120 -38.14 0.77 -8.77
N ASP A 121 -37.77 2.04 -9.00
CA ASP A 121 -36.40 2.39 -9.41
C ASP A 121 -35.39 1.89 -8.37
N ARG A 122 -34.26 1.37 -8.81
CA ARG A 122 -33.39 0.60 -7.93
C ARG A 122 -31.91 0.75 -8.24
N PHE A 123 -31.14 1.06 -7.19
CA PHE A 123 -29.69 0.86 -7.18
C PHE A 123 -29.35 -0.46 -6.49
N THR A 124 -28.35 -1.16 -6.99
CA THR A 124 -27.72 -2.30 -6.32
C THR A 124 -26.21 -2.13 -6.33
N LEU A 125 -25.58 -2.43 -5.21
CA LEU A 125 -24.12 -2.49 -5.07
C LEU A 125 -23.77 -3.61 -4.08
N ASN A 126 -22.50 -3.95 -3.97
CA ASN A 126 -22.00 -4.91 -3.00
C ASN A 126 -21.03 -4.22 -2.04
N THR A 127 -20.93 -4.74 -0.82
CA THR A 127 -19.88 -4.36 0.14
C THR A 127 -18.91 -5.49 0.37
N SER A 128 -17.74 -5.17 0.92
CA SER A 128 -16.77 -6.11 1.45
C SER A 128 -16.24 -5.58 2.79
N PRO A 129 -15.73 -6.44 3.69
CA PRO A 129 -15.14 -6.00 4.95
C PRO A 129 -13.96 -5.04 4.75
N PRO A 130 -13.54 -4.32 5.81
CA PRO A 130 -12.25 -3.63 5.80
C PRO A 130 -11.10 -4.60 5.56
N TRP A 131 -10.00 -4.09 5.01
CA TRP A 131 -8.73 -4.81 5.01
C TRP A 131 -8.20 -4.91 6.43
N ARG A 132 -7.35 -5.90 6.70
CA ARG A 132 -6.77 -6.09 8.02
C ARG A 132 -5.29 -5.70 8.03
N LEU A 133 -4.91 -4.81 8.95
CA LEU A 133 -3.52 -4.55 9.28
C LEU A 133 -2.91 -5.77 10.00
N LEU A 134 -1.78 -6.26 9.48
CA LEU A 134 -1.04 -7.39 10.03
C LEU A 134 0.30 -6.97 10.63
N ARG A 135 0.94 -5.93 10.07
CA ARG A 135 2.22 -5.40 10.55
C ARG A 135 2.28 -3.90 10.35
N ARG A 136 2.77 -3.19 11.38
CA ARG A 136 3.09 -1.76 11.33
C ARG A 136 4.10 -1.40 12.41
N PHE A 137 5.37 -1.64 12.13
CA PHE A 137 6.47 -1.31 13.06
C PHE A 137 7.77 -1.13 12.30
N GLY A 138 8.87 -0.87 13.01
CA GLY A 138 10.16 -0.51 12.43
C GLY A 138 10.40 0.99 12.49
N CYS A 139 11.66 1.39 12.60
CA CYS A 139 12.05 2.79 12.57
C CYS A 139 12.00 3.33 11.14
N ARG A 140 11.43 4.53 10.98
CA ARG A 140 11.27 5.16 9.66
C ARG A 140 12.61 5.51 9.00
N ASN A 141 13.53 6.04 9.80
CA ASN A 141 14.81 6.56 9.35
C ASN A 141 15.81 6.55 10.54
N PRO A 142 17.09 6.89 10.33
CA PRO A 142 18.07 7.00 11.42
C PRO A 142 17.63 7.90 12.58
N GLY A 143 16.86 8.96 12.35
CA GLY A 143 16.33 9.82 13.40
C GLY A 143 15.35 9.13 14.37
N GLY A 144 14.72 8.03 13.95
CA GLY A 144 13.92 7.18 14.84
C GLY A 144 14.76 6.33 15.79
N ARG A 145 16.09 6.37 15.68
CA ARG A 145 17.05 5.67 16.54
C ARG A 145 17.92 6.71 17.22
N THR A 146 17.74 6.90 18.52
CA THR A 146 18.47 7.94 19.26
C THR A 146 19.23 7.36 20.43
N SER A 147 20.39 7.95 20.70
CA SER A 147 21.27 7.55 21.79
C SER A 147 22.07 8.76 22.26
N ASN A 148 22.36 8.80 23.56
CA ASN A 148 23.27 9.77 24.15
C ASN A 148 24.71 9.23 24.31
N LEU A 149 25.02 8.06 23.72
CA LEU A 149 26.38 7.55 23.64
C LEU A 149 27.15 8.25 22.49
N SER A 150 28.48 8.14 22.51
CA SER A 150 29.39 8.88 21.63
C SER A 150 29.18 8.66 20.12
N SER A 151 28.67 7.49 19.74
CA SER A 151 28.47 7.05 18.36
C SER A 151 27.10 6.36 18.21
N PRO A 152 25.99 7.09 18.01
CA PRO A 152 24.66 6.48 17.95
C PRO A 152 24.50 5.40 16.86
N ASP A 153 25.15 5.55 15.71
CA ASP A 153 25.06 4.58 14.61
C ASP A 153 25.60 3.20 15.02
N ALA A 154 26.68 3.15 15.80
CA ALA A 154 27.28 1.92 16.29
C ALA A 154 26.43 1.20 17.37
N VAL A 155 25.32 1.80 17.79
CA VAL A 155 24.37 1.15 18.72
C VAL A 155 23.36 0.29 17.95
N PHE A 156 23.10 0.59 16.68
CA PHE A 156 22.00 0.01 15.89
C PHE A 156 22.46 -0.49 14.52
N ASP A 157 23.76 -0.77 14.34
CA ASP A 157 24.31 -1.23 13.07
C ASP A 157 24.36 -2.76 12.95
N ASN A 158 23.85 -3.48 13.96
CA ASN A 158 23.87 -4.93 14.06
C ASN A 158 25.28 -5.50 13.87
N ARG A 159 26.30 -4.84 14.43
CA ARG A 159 27.69 -5.34 14.46
C ARG A 159 28.17 -5.59 15.88
N THR A 160 29.35 -6.17 16.01
CA THR A 160 30.02 -6.37 17.32
C THR A 160 31.45 -5.86 17.31
N ASP A 161 31.91 -5.31 16.20
CA ASP A 161 33.26 -4.77 15.98
C ASP A 161 33.30 -3.24 15.91
N THR A 162 32.14 -2.60 15.96
CA THR A 162 31.90 -1.18 16.19
C THR A 162 31.25 -1.01 17.57
N TRP A 163 31.47 0.13 18.23
CA TRP A 163 30.80 0.41 19.50
C TRP A 163 30.66 1.90 19.77
N SER A 164 29.74 2.19 20.67
CA SER A 164 29.46 3.48 21.23
C SER A 164 29.85 3.49 22.69
N SER A 165 30.27 4.64 23.22
CA SER A 165 30.74 4.74 24.59
C SER A 165 30.10 5.89 25.36
N ARG A 166 30.07 5.78 26.69
CA ARG A 166 29.67 6.86 27.59
C ARG A 166 30.43 6.74 28.90
N ALA A 167 31.00 7.84 29.38
CA ALA A 167 31.69 7.83 30.66
C ALA A 167 30.73 7.40 31.78
N VAL A 168 31.20 6.56 32.71
CA VAL A 168 30.38 6.05 33.81
C VAL A 168 29.81 7.20 34.66
N ALA A 169 30.59 8.28 34.84
CA ALA A 169 30.16 9.49 35.53
C ALA A 169 29.01 10.25 34.84
N GLN A 170 28.72 9.94 33.57
CA GLN A 170 27.65 10.57 32.79
C GLN A 170 26.42 9.66 32.64
N LEU A 171 26.40 8.47 33.26
CA LEU A 171 25.23 7.60 33.22
C LEU A 171 23.99 8.30 33.82
N PRO A 172 22.77 7.98 33.32
CA PRO A 172 22.46 6.84 32.44
C PRO A 172 22.77 7.08 30.95
N GLY A 173 23.11 5.99 30.26
CA GLY A 173 23.12 5.90 28.79
C GLY A 173 21.79 5.38 28.27
N HIS A 174 21.35 5.79 27.09
CA HIS A 174 20.13 5.22 26.49
C HIS A 174 20.31 4.86 25.02
N ALA A 175 19.55 3.87 24.59
CA ALA A 175 19.31 3.52 23.20
C ALA A 175 17.79 3.48 23.01
N THR A 176 17.26 4.34 22.14
CA THR A 176 15.83 4.62 22.00
C THR A 176 15.38 4.42 20.57
N ILE A 177 14.22 3.78 20.39
CA ILE A 177 13.56 3.60 19.11
C ILE A 177 12.18 4.27 19.09
N GLU A 178 11.86 4.87 17.95
CA GLU A 178 10.54 5.38 17.58
C GLU A 178 10.08 4.66 16.31
N MET A 179 9.08 3.79 16.46
CA MET A 179 8.51 3.03 15.36
C MET A 179 7.37 3.79 14.66
N ILE A 180 7.07 3.37 13.42
CA ILE A 180 5.94 3.89 12.62
C ILE A 180 4.56 3.46 13.14
N GLY A 181 4.53 2.50 14.06
CA GLY A 181 3.34 1.98 14.71
C GLY A 181 3.72 1.22 15.98
N PRO A 182 2.76 0.94 16.87
CA PRO A 182 3.05 0.41 18.18
C PRO A 182 3.28 -1.11 18.13
N ALA A 183 4.24 -1.61 18.90
CA ALA A 183 4.53 -3.03 19.04
C ALA A 183 4.93 -3.37 20.47
N THR A 184 4.83 -4.66 20.82
CA THR A 184 5.38 -5.20 22.07
C THR A 184 6.82 -5.63 21.86
N VAL A 185 7.70 -5.24 22.79
CA VAL A 185 9.05 -5.79 22.91
C VAL A 185 9.01 -6.99 23.85
N LYS A 186 9.37 -8.18 23.34
CA LYS A 186 9.46 -9.44 24.09
C LYS A 186 10.88 -9.84 24.46
N ALA A 187 11.89 -9.29 23.78
CA ALA A 187 13.28 -9.43 24.17
C ALA A 187 14.08 -8.22 23.74
N VAL A 188 15.19 -7.98 24.42
CA VAL A 188 16.24 -7.04 23.99
C VAL A 188 17.57 -7.78 23.89
N THR A 189 18.33 -7.52 22.84
CA THR A 189 19.71 -7.99 22.70
C THR A 189 20.65 -6.83 22.91
N LEU A 190 21.67 -7.02 23.75
CA LEU A 190 22.71 -6.03 24.00
C LEU A 190 24.07 -6.62 23.62
N GLY A 191 24.91 -5.82 22.96
CA GLY A 191 26.29 -6.13 22.63
C GLY A 191 27.29 -5.30 23.43
N VAL A 192 28.44 -5.87 23.77
CA VAL A 192 29.59 -5.16 24.35
C VAL A 192 30.70 -4.98 23.31
N GLY A 193 31.45 -3.88 23.42
CA GLY A 193 32.57 -3.55 22.53
C GLY A 193 33.87 -4.27 22.88
N ASP A 194 34.86 -3.52 23.35
CA ASP A 194 36.27 -3.93 23.38
C ASP A 194 36.63 -4.80 24.60
N THR A 195 35.89 -4.69 25.71
CA THR A 195 36.09 -5.52 26.89
C THR A 195 34.80 -5.74 27.65
N GLY A 196 34.65 -6.93 28.23
CA GLY A 196 33.49 -7.28 29.04
C GLY A 196 33.31 -6.39 30.28
N ALA A 197 34.38 -5.87 30.86
CA ALA A 197 34.30 -4.95 32.02
C ALA A 197 33.52 -3.66 31.69
N ARG A 198 33.48 -3.26 30.42
CA ARG A 198 32.78 -2.05 29.95
C ARG A 198 31.34 -2.32 29.51
N GLY A 199 30.85 -3.55 29.56
CA GLY A 199 29.47 -3.88 29.19
C GLY A 199 28.45 -3.39 30.23
N PRO A 200 27.15 -3.35 29.88
CA PRO A 200 26.09 -2.91 30.78
C PRO A 200 25.85 -3.93 31.91
N ALA A 201 26.03 -3.51 33.16
CA ALA A 201 25.79 -4.34 34.35
C ALA A 201 24.41 -4.14 34.97
N ALA A 202 23.83 -2.95 34.82
CA ALA A 202 22.45 -2.67 35.18
C ALA A 202 21.78 -1.83 34.10
N PHE A 203 20.58 -2.22 33.70
CA PHE A 203 19.79 -1.53 32.69
C PHE A 203 18.30 -1.84 32.82
N GLU A 204 17.48 -0.99 32.22
CA GLU A 204 16.03 -1.11 32.21
C GLU A 204 15.47 -1.02 30.79
N LEU A 205 14.49 -1.86 30.47
CA LEU A 205 13.60 -1.62 29.36
C LEU A 205 12.50 -0.66 29.82
N GLN A 206 12.32 0.43 29.09
CA GLN A 206 11.31 1.43 29.36
C GLN A 206 10.47 1.68 28.10
N ARG A 207 9.22 2.11 28.34
CA ARG A 207 8.24 2.47 27.31
C ARG A 207 7.78 3.90 27.50
N SER A 208 7.31 4.53 26.44
CA SER A 208 6.67 5.84 26.48
C SER A 208 5.49 5.88 25.51
N ASP A 209 4.45 6.64 25.81
CA ASP A 209 3.31 6.82 24.90
C ASP A 209 3.46 8.10 24.05
N ASP A 210 4.30 9.04 24.47
CA ASP A 210 4.52 10.37 23.87
C ASP A 210 5.98 10.66 23.47
N GLY A 211 6.91 9.77 23.80
CA GLY A 211 8.36 9.94 23.61
C GLY A 211 9.04 10.78 24.69
N VAL A 212 8.29 11.32 25.65
CA VAL A 212 8.77 12.27 26.67
C VAL A 212 8.67 11.67 28.07
N ALA A 213 7.50 11.15 28.44
CA ALA A 213 7.27 10.49 29.72
C ALA A 213 7.58 9.00 29.61
N TRP A 214 8.56 8.53 30.38
CA TRP A 214 9.05 7.16 30.32
C TRP A 214 8.68 6.36 31.56
N SER A 215 8.14 5.15 31.35
CA SER A 215 7.80 4.20 32.40
C SER A 215 8.62 2.93 32.26
N ARG A 216 9.12 2.41 33.38
CA ARG A 216 9.86 1.14 33.43
C ARG A 216 8.94 -0.04 33.13
N VAL A 217 9.42 -0.95 32.29
CA VAL A 217 8.79 -2.24 31.97
C VAL A 217 9.47 -3.38 32.72
N GLN A 218 10.80 -3.46 32.63
CA GLN A 218 11.60 -4.48 33.31
C GLN A 218 13.02 -3.95 33.55
N ALA A 219 13.71 -4.46 34.57
CA ALA A 219 15.12 -4.15 34.83
C ALA A 219 15.93 -5.42 35.04
N TRP A 220 17.19 -5.34 34.64
CA TRP A 220 18.21 -6.34 34.86
C TRP A 220 19.39 -5.69 35.58
N ALA A 221 19.93 -6.37 36.58
CA ALA A 221 21.08 -5.91 37.37
C ALA A 221 22.08 -7.05 37.55
N GLY A 222 23.31 -6.74 37.96
CA GLY A 222 24.37 -7.71 38.18
C GLY A 222 24.82 -8.46 36.92
N GLN A 223 24.59 -7.90 35.74
CA GLN A 223 24.98 -8.54 34.49
C GLN A 223 26.50 -8.47 34.29
N THR A 224 27.08 -9.60 33.89
CA THR A 224 28.51 -9.73 33.59
C THR A 224 28.73 -10.10 32.13
N TRP A 225 29.92 -9.77 31.63
CA TRP A 225 30.30 -10.00 30.24
C TRP A 225 31.67 -10.68 30.24
N PRO A 226 31.75 -12.00 30.00
CA PRO A 226 33.01 -12.74 30.11
C PRO A 226 34.08 -12.32 29.10
N THR A 227 33.67 -11.84 27.93
CA THR A 227 34.57 -11.49 26.82
C THR A 227 34.13 -10.19 26.15
N ALA A 228 35.06 -9.59 25.41
CA ALA A 228 34.75 -8.56 24.42
C ALA A 228 33.81 -9.09 23.32
N ARG A 229 33.14 -8.18 22.60
CA ARG A 229 32.34 -8.46 21.40
C ARG A 229 31.23 -9.50 21.58
N LEU A 230 30.79 -9.73 22.81
CA LEU A 230 29.72 -10.66 23.14
C LEU A 230 28.35 -9.98 22.98
N ARG A 231 27.36 -10.73 22.49
CA ARG A 231 25.94 -10.37 22.58
C ARG A 231 25.21 -11.23 23.60
N ARG A 232 24.27 -10.63 24.31
CA ARG A 232 23.36 -11.32 25.24
C ARG A 232 21.93 -10.85 25.01
N THR A 233 21.02 -11.81 24.92
CA THR A 233 19.58 -11.56 24.79
C THR A 233 18.90 -11.72 26.15
N TYR A 234 18.00 -10.79 26.46
CA TYR A 234 17.24 -10.72 27.69
C TYR A 234 15.76 -10.76 27.38
N THR A 235 15.06 -11.79 27.87
CA THR A 235 13.62 -11.93 27.68
C THR A 235 12.84 -11.01 28.60
N VAL A 236 11.77 -10.42 28.05
CA VAL A 236 10.82 -9.58 28.77
C VAL A 236 9.70 -10.46 29.28
N THR A 237 9.54 -10.50 30.60
CA THR A 237 8.51 -11.28 31.31
C THR A 237 7.25 -10.46 31.59
N ALA A 238 7.38 -9.13 31.62
CA ALA A 238 6.24 -8.23 31.70
C ALA A 238 5.39 -8.32 30.42
N THR A 239 4.08 -8.50 30.57
CA THR A 239 3.16 -8.69 29.44
C THR A 239 2.31 -7.44 29.18
N GLY A 240 1.83 -7.28 27.95
CA GLY A 240 0.75 -6.35 27.60
C GLY A 240 1.12 -4.91 27.21
N ALA A 241 2.40 -4.51 27.30
CA ALA A 241 2.82 -3.19 26.83
C ALA A 241 2.90 -3.15 25.29
N VAL A 242 2.18 -2.21 24.67
CA VAL A 242 2.19 -1.98 23.22
C VAL A 242 2.38 -0.48 23.00
N THR A 243 3.52 -0.07 22.44
CA THR A 243 3.78 1.34 22.12
C THR A 243 4.77 1.48 20.97
N ARG A 244 4.87 2.68 20.42
CA ARG A 244 5.84 3.06 19.40
C ARG A 244 7.21 3.45 19.96
N PHE A 245 7.28 3.88 21.23
CA PHE A 245 8.52 4.36 21.86
C PHE A 245 9.06 3.37 22.88
N TRP A 246 10.26 2.85 22.61
CA TRP A 246 10.97 1.94 23.50
C TRP A 246 12.39 2.44 23.73
N ARG A 247 12.93 2.20 24.93
CA ARG A 247 14.35 2.42 25.17
C ARG A 247 14.94 1.41 26.14
N VAL A 248 16.21 1.09 25.93
CA VAL A 248 17.06 0.51 26.96
C VAL A 248 17.79 1.67 27.65
N LEU A 249 17.63 1.77 28.97
CA LEU A 249 18.30 2.74 29.83
C LEU A 249 19.37 2.03 30.66
N VAL A 250 20.65 2.22 30.33
CA VAL A 250 21.77 1.62 31.06
C VAL A 250 22.20 2.53 32.20
N THR A 251 22.23 1.97 33.41
CA THR A 251 22.47 2.70 34.67
C THR A 251 23.80 2.33 35.35
N ALA A 252 24.44 1.23 34.96
CA ALA A 252 25.77 0.86 35.45
C ALA A 252 26.57 0.05 34.41
N SER A 253 27.90 0.17 34.43
CA SER A 253 28.84 -0.70 33.69
C SER A 253 29.33 -1.87 34.57
N ALA A 254 29.91 -2.90 33.95
CA ALA A 254 30.44 -4.10 34.60
C ALA A 254 31.81 -3.91 35.27
N GLY A 255 32.09 -2.70 35.76
CA GLY A 255 33.31 -2.34 36.50
C GLY A 255 34.37 -1.57 35.71
N GLY A 256 34.18 -1.40 34.39
CA GLY A 256 35.04 -0.61 33.52
C GLY A 256 34.45 0.77 33.17
N ASP A 257 35.32 1.68 32.74
CA ASP A 257 34.98 3.02 32.23
C ASP A 257 35.73 3.24 30.90
N PRO A 258 35.09 3.74 29.82
CA PRO A 258 33.65 4.05 29.68
C PRO A 258 32.73 2.81 29.68
N LEU A 259 31.42 3.00 29.85
CA LEU A 259 30.41 2.04 29.39
C LEU A 259 30.53 1.92 27.86
N GLU A 260 30.42 0.71 27.33
CA GLU A 260 30.40 0.43 25.89
C GLU A 260 29.14 -0.37 25.51
N LEU A 261 28.48 0.04 24.43
CA LEU A 261 27.44 -0.71 23.74
C LEU A 261 27.84 -0.87 22.28
N ALA A 262 27.93 -2.13 21.82
CA ALA A 262 28.20 -2.47 20.43
C ALA A 262 26.94 -2.77 19.62
N ASP A 263 25.82 -3.05 20.30
CA ASP A 263 24.56 -3.40 19.65
C ASP A 263 23.40 -3.27 20.64
N VAL A 264 22.25 -2.80 20.18
CA VAL A 264 20.98 -2.82 20.90
C VAL A 264 19.87 -3.15 19.91
N SER A 265 19.29 -4.33 20.07
CA SER A 265 18.15 -4.79 19.26
C SER A 265 16.91 -5.04 20.09
N PHE A 266 15.76 -4.73 19.49
CA PHE A 266 14.44 -4.90 20.07
C PHE A 266 13.65 -5.95 19.30
N HIS A 267 13.13 -6.96 19.99
CA HIS A 267 12.50 -8.11 19.34
C HIS A 267 11.03 -8.26 19.77
N THR A 268 10.14 -8.45 18.80
CA THR A 268 8.76 -8.93 19.05
C THR A 268 8.70 -10.46 19.17
N ASP A 269 9.66 -11.15 18.54
CA ASP A 269 9.92 -12.57 18.65
C ASP A 269 11.41 -12.81 18.40
N ILE A 270 12.05 -13.68 19.19
CA ILE A 270 13.49 -13.94 19.04
C ILE A 270 13.81 -14.83 17.83
N ASN A 271 12.79 -15.48 17.26
CA ASN A 271 12.93 -16.29 16.06
C ASN A 271 12.59 -15.51 14.78
N ALA A 272 12.25 -14.22 14.91
CA ALA A 272 12.03 -13.36 13.76
C ALA A 272 13.37 -13.09 13.04
N ASP A 273 13.33 -12.98 11.71
CA ASP A 273 14.49 -12.60 10.90
C ASP A 273 14.65 -11.08 10.74
N PHE A 274 14.01 -10.32 11.63
CA PHE A 274 14.01 -8.87 11.67
C PHE A 274 13.92 -8.37 13.10
N GLU A 275 14.40 -7.15 13.30
CA GLU A 275 14.35 -6.43 14.55
C GLU A 275 13.45 -5.18 14.43
N LEU A 276 13.04 -4.59 15.56
CA LEU A 276 12.09 -3.48 15.61
C LEU A 276 12.73 -2.10 15.39
N GLU A 277 14.03 -1.97 15.63
CA GLU A 277 14.83 -0.80 15.25
C GLU A 277 15.07 -0.72 13.74
N ASP A 278 14.88 -1.85 13.05
CA ASP A 278 15.13 -1.99 11.64
C ASP A 278 13.93 -1.55 10.80
N ARG A 279 14.22 -1.25 9.53
CA ARG A 279 13.32 -0.82 8.44
C ARG A 279 11.83 -0.83 8.78
N ALA A 280 11.21 0.33 8.72
CA ALA A 280 9.76 0.50 8.77
C ALA A 280 9.03 -0.40 7.75
N GLN A 281 8.19 -1.30 8.25
CA GLN A 281 7.42 -2.27 7.48
C GLN A 281 5.92 -2.17 7.77
N TRP A 282 5.15 -2.33 6.71
CA TRP A 282 3.69 -2.33 6.72
C TRP A 282 3.17 -3.53 5.93
N ILE A 283 2.27 -4.31 6.52
CA ILE A 283 1.64 -5.46 5.84
C ILE A 283 0.15 -5.47 6.14
N VAL A 284 -0.65 -5.66 5.09
CA VAL A 284 -2.10 -5.81 5.16
C VAL A 284 -2.55 -7.11 4.50
N ARG A 285 -3.77 -7.50 4.85
CA ARG A 285 -4.55 -8.55 4.20
C ARG A 285 -5.85 -7.95 3.67
N ALA A 286 -6.04 -7.99 2.34
CA ALA A 286 -7.33 -7.72 1.74
C ALA A 286 -8.27 -8.94 1.90
N PRO A 287 -9.58 -8.70 2.10
CA PRO A 287 -10.54 -9.74 2.45
C PRO A 287 -11.11 -10.51 1.24
N GLY A 288 -10.88 -10.03 0.02
CA GLY A 288 -11.64 -10.45 -1.16
C GLY A 288 -13.00 -9.78 -1.27
N LEU A 289 -13.60 -9.80 -2.45
CA LEU A 289 -14.97 -9.28 -2.67
C LEU A 289 -16.02 -10.06 -1.87
N ASP A 290 -15.79 -11.35 -1.63
CA ASP A 290 -16.63 -12.26 -0.86
C ASP A 290 -16.27 -12.30 0.64
N GLY A 291 -15.25 -11.56 1.08
CA GLY A 291 -14.76 -11.57 2.45
C GLY A 291 -14.03 -12.85 2.86
N GLN A 292 -13.81 -13.80 1.94
CA GLN A 292 -13.25 -15.13 2.24
C GLN A 292 -11.80 -15.28 1.78
N LYS A 293 -11.23 -14.28 1.12
CA LYS A 293 -9.83 -14.33 0.65
C LYS A 293 -8.85 -13.82 1.70
N ALA A 294 -7.60 -14.15 1.47
CA ALA A 294 -6.47 -13.61 2.22
C ALA A 294 -5.42 -13.15 1.22
N ILE A 295 -5.53 -11.89 0.79
CA ILE A 295 -4.66 -11.32 -0.23
C ILE A 295 -3.64 -10.44 0.47
N TYR A 296 -2.38 -10.85 0.45
CA TYR A 296 -1.33 -10.19 1.22
C TYR A 296 -0.51 -9.22 0.37
N ILE A 297 -0.42 -7.99 0.90
CA ILE A 297 0.34 -6.88 0.31
C ILE A 297 1.18 -6.27 1.41
N GLY A 298 2.44 -5.99 1.12
CA GLY A 298 3.36 -5.35 2.04
C GLY A 298 4.05 -4.15 1.41
N ALA A 299 4.49 -3.22 2.25
CA ALA A 299 5.39 -2.15 1.91
C ALA A 299 6.53 -2.09 2.93
N GLU A 300 7.70 -1.71 2.47
CA GLU A 300 8.68 -1.05 3.32
C GLU A 300 8.67 0.45 3.02
N LEU A 301 8.95 1.24 4.05
CA LEU A 301 9.18 2.66 3.92
C LEU A 301 10.68 2.87 3.76
N TYR A 302 11.04 3.61 2.72
CA TYR A 302 12.42 3.97 2.45
C TYR A 302 12.60 5.49 2.50
N GLU A 303 13.66 5.93 3.19
CA GLU A 303 14.02 7.34 3.31
C GLU A 303 15.55 7.49 3.18
N ASP A 304 15.97 8.27 2.18
CA ASP A 304 17.34 8.76 2.02
C ASP A 304 17.28 10.27 1.70
N PRO A 305 17.43 11.15 2.70
CA PRO A 305 17.36 12.59 2.50
C PRO A 305 18.46 13.12 1.58
N ALA A 306 19.63 12.47 1.51
CA ALA A 306 20.72 12.89 0.63
C ALA A 306 20.38 12.69 -0.86
N ARG A 307 19.50 11.73 -1.17
CA ARG A 307 18.96 11.49 -2.50
C ARG A 307 17.57 12.10 -2.73
N ALA A 308 16.96 12.65 -1.69
CA ALA A 308 15.55 13.01 -1.68
C ALA A 308 14.61 11.85 -2.07
N ALA A 309 14.99 10.62 -1.73
CA ALA A 309 14.19 9.41 -1.96
C ALA A 309 13.30 9.13 -0.73
N TYR A 310 11.99 9.08 -0.96
CA TYR A 310 10.96 8.93 0.08
C TYR A 310 9.86 8.02 -0.47
N ASN A 311 10.01 6.71 -0.27
CA ASN A 311 9.34 5.73 -1.12
C ASN A 311 8.48 4.76 -0.33
N LEU A 312 7.41 4.29 -0.96
CA LEU A 312 6.70 3.08 -0.57
C LEU A 312 7.09 1.97 -1.55
N ASN A 313 7.81 0.98 -1.03
CA ASN A 313 8.35 -0.13 -1.81
C ASN A 313 7.51 -1.38 -1.58
N TRP A 314 6.72 -1.74 -2.58
CA TRP A 314 5.66 -2.72 -2.52
C TRP A 314 6.14 -4.16 -2.76
N TYR A 315 5.45 -5.09 -2.10
CA TYR A 315 5.62 -6.52 -2.21
C TYR A 315 4.27 -7.21 -2.20
N GLY A 316 4.14 -8.27 -2.99
CA GLY A 316 3.03 -9.21 -2.91
C GLY A 316 3.55 -10.59 -2.52
N PHE A 317 2.78 -11.34 -1.76
CA PHE A 317 3.14 -12.70 -1.36
C PHE A 317 1.88 -13.56 -1.14
N ARG A 318 2.05 -14.88 -1.21
CA ARG A 318 0.92 -15.84 -1.13
C ARG A 318 0.49 -16.14 0.30
N ALA A 319 1.40 -16.05 1.25
CA ALA A 319 1.14 -16.33 2.65
C ALA A 319 1.95 -15.37 3.54
N TYR A 320 1.36 -15.01 4.67
CA TYR A 320 2.02 -14.20 5.69
C TYR A 320 2.66 -15.09 6.77
N ASN A 321 3.96 -14.93 6.97
CA ASN A 321 4.68 -15.47 8.12
C ASN A 321 5.07 -14.31 9.07
N PRO A 322 4.55 -14.29 10.31
CA PRO A 322 4.84 -13.22 11.26
C PRO A 322 6.31 -13.15 11.70
N LEU A 323 7.07 -14.24 11.54
CA LEU A 323 8.52 -14.31 11.85
C LEU A 323 9.42 -13.85 10.71
N ARG A 324 8.86 -13.52 9.54
CA ARG A 324 9.64 -13.04 8.39
C ARG A 324 9.38 -11.57 8.11
N GLY A 325 10.41 -10.79 7.80
CA GLY A 325 10.33 -9.43 7.30
C GLY A 325 9.61 -9.37 5.95
N VAL A 326 9.22 -8.17 5.51
CA VAL A 326 8.51 -8.02 4.22
C VAL A 326 9.34 -8.52 3.03
N ARG A 327 10.66 -8.32 3.07
CA ARG A 327 11.61 -8.76 2.03
C ARG A 327 11.83 -10.27 1.99
N THR A 328 11.58 -10.95 3.11
CA THR A 328 11.92 -12.36 3.30
C THR A 328 10.68 -13.25 3.37
N GLN A 329 9.48 -12.69 3.18
CA GLN A 329 8.25 -13.47 2.98
C GLN A 329 8.46 -14.51 1.88
N THR A 330 7.91 -15.71 2.09
CA THR A 330 8.04 -16.79 1.13
C THR A 330 7.29 -16.47 -0.16
N ASN A 331 7.93 -16.71 -1.30
CA ASN A 331 7.36 -16.45 -2.63
C ASN A 331 6.85 -15.01 -2.81
N HIS A 332 7.72 -14.03 -2.57
CA HIS A 332 7.41 -12.62 -2.75
C HIS A 332 7.70 -12.13 -4.18
N SER A 333 6.98 -11.09 -4.62
CA SER A 333 7.08 -10.49 -5.97
C SER A 333 8.42 -9.80 -6.29
N GLY A 334 9.30 -9.66 -5.31
CA GLY A 334 10.34 -8.63 -5.31
C GLY A 334 9.76 -7.21 -5.15
N LEU A 335 10.66 -6.24 -4.98
CA LEU A 335 10.35 -4.84 -4.71
C LEU A 335 9.71 -4.15 -5.92
N ARG A 336 8.64 -3.37 -5.70
CA ARG A 336 8.10 -2.41 -6.67
C ARG A 336 8.00 -1.02 -6.05
N CYS A 337 8.81 -0.09 -6.53
CA CYS A 337 8.96 1.24 -5.94
C CYS A 337 7.88 2.20 -6.44
N LEU A 338 7.15 2.81 -5.51
CA LEU A 338 6.36 4.02 -5.74
C LEU A 338 7.13 5.20 -5.12
N PRO A 339 7.89 5.97 -5.93
CA PRO A 339 8.71 7.05 -5.40
C PRO A 339 7.83 8.27 -5.10
N LEU A 340 7.83 8.77 -3.87
CA LEU A 340 7.01 9.90 -3.43
C LEU A 340 7.90 11.07 -2.97
N ARG A 341 7.38 11.97 -2.13
CA ARG A 341 8.13 13.08 -1.55
C ARG A 341 7.90 13.18 -0.05
N ASN A 342 8.87 13.77 0.64
CA ASN A 342 8.67 14.32 1.98
C ASN A 342 8.20 15.78 1.89
N GLY A 343 6.98 15.93 1.40
CA GLY A 343 6.30 17.20 1.18
C GLY A 343 4.90 16.95 0.59
N PRO A 344 4.08 18.00 0.44
CA PRO A 344 2.68 17.81 0.06
C PRO A 344 2.51 17.30 -1.37
N PHE A 345 1.57 16.37 -1.59
CA PHE A 345 1.14 15.89 -2.90
C PHE A 345 -0.32 15.43 -2.90
N ALA A 346 -0.98 15.55 -4.06
CA ALA A 346 -2.34 15.04 -4.25
C ALA A 346 -2.31 13.55 -4.59
N TYR A 347 -3.36 12.82 -4.21
CA TYR A 347 -3.50 11.40 -4.55
C TYR A 347 -4.95 11.01 -4.84
N TRP A 348 -5.09 9.89 -5.56
CA TRP A 348 -6.34 9.20 -5.85
C TRP A 348 -6.19 7.72 -5.49
N LEU A 349 -7.20 7.17 -4.84
CA LEU A 349 -7.30 5.76 -4.48
C LEU A 349 -8.56 5.16 -5.10
N ALA A 350 -8.41 3.99 -5.69
CA ALA A 350 -9.50 3.18 -6.22
C ALA A 350 -9.42 1.81 -5.55
N ILE A 351 -10.36 1.51 -4.65
CA ILE A 351 -10.23 0.42 -3.68
C ILE A 351 -11.46 -0.50 -3.72
N ASN A 352 -11.20 -1.80 -3.65
CA ASN A 352 -12.21 -2.79 -3.30
C ASN A 352 -11.63 -3.87 -2.37
N GLY A 353 -12.40 -4.93 -2.10
CA GLY A 353 -11.95 -6.03 -1.24
C GLY A 353 -10.76 -6.83 -1.80
N GLN A 354 -10.37 -6.66 -3.06
CA GLN A 354 -9.30 -7.43 -3.71
C GLN A 354 -8.06 -6.63 -4.12
N ARG A 355 -8.19 -5.32 -4.29
CA ARG A 355 -7.09 -4.47 -4.76
C ARG A 355 -7.22 -3.02 -4.34
N VAL A 356 -6.10 -2.31 -4.49
CA VAL A 356 -6.04 -0.85 -4.51
C VAL A 356 -5.22 -0.39 -5.72
N VAL A 357 -5.72 0.63 -6.41
CA VAL A 357 -4.95 1.43 -7.36
C VAL A 357 -4.66 2.77 -6.74
N ILE A 358 -3.39 3.17 -6.79
CA ILE A 358 -2.88 4.41 -6.25
C ILE A 358 -2.44 5.27 -7.43
N VAL A 359 -2.81 6.54 -7.42
CA VAL A 359 -2.18 7.58 -8.24
C VAL A 359 -1.74 8.71 -7.31
N ALA A 360 -0.51 9.18 -7.44
CA ALA A 360 0.03 10.32 -6.71
C ALA A 360 0.60 11.35 -7.70
N ARG A 361 0.26 12.63 -7.51
CA ARG A 361 0.78 13.74 -8.32
C ARG A 361 1.84 14.51 -7.53
N VAL A 362 3.09 14.31 -7.91
CA VAL A 362 4.25 15.03 -7.35
C VAL A 362 4.72 16.07 -8.36
N GLY A 363 4.44 17.34 -8.11
CA GLY A 363 4.68 18.40 -9.09
C GLY A 363 3.86 18.14 -10.37
N THR A 364 4.54 17.93 -11.49
CA THR A 364 3.92 17.60 -12.79
C THR A 364 3.96 16.11 -13.13
N VAL A 365 4.53 15.27 -12.24
CA VAL A 365 4.72 13.83 -12.46
C VAL A 365 3.60 13.05 -11.78
N TYR A 366 3.00 12.12 -12.51
CA TYR A 366 1.98 11.20 -11.98
C TYR A 366 2.60 9.82 -11.82
N LEU A 367 2.48 9.30 -10.61
CA LEU A 367 3.06 8.06 -10.16
C LEU A 367 1.92 7.12 -9.82
N SER A 368 1.93 5.89 -10.31
CA SER A 368 0.84 4.97 -10.02
C SER A 368 1.29 3.56 -9.65
N ALA A 369 0.48 2.93 -8.80
CA ALA A 369 0.66 1.55 -8.38
C ALA A 369 -0.65 0.78 -8.47
N TYR A 370 -0.54 -0.50 -8.83
CA TYR A 370 -1.63 -1.48 -8.79
C TYR A 370 -1.23 -2.58 -7.82
N LEU A 371 -2.03 -2.79 -6.79
CA LEU A 371 -1.73 -3.72 -5.71
C LEU A 371 -2.97 -4.59 -5.44
N GLY A 372 -2.95 -5.85 -5.85
CA GLY A 372 -4.04 -6.79 -5.57
C GLY A 372 -4.36 -7.72 -6.72
N PHE A 373 -5.50 -8.41 -6.65
CA PHE A 373 -5.90 -9.31 -7.73
C PHE A 373 -6.26 -8.54 -8.99
N ALA A 374 -5.83 -9.07 -10.14
CA ALA A 374 -6.35 -8.69 -11.44
C ALA A 374 -7.43 -9.69 -11.88
N HIS A 375 -8.22 -9.33 -12.89
CA HIS A 375 -9.27 -10.19 -13.47
C HIS A 375 -8.64 -11.24 -14.34
N ALA A 376 -8.24 -12.36 -13.74
CA ALA A 376 -7.76 -13.51 -14.48
C ALA A 376 -8.86 -14.06 -15.41
N TYR A 377 -8.46 -14.44 -16.63
CA TYR A 377 -9.39 -15.12 -17.56
C TYR A 377 -9.58 -16.59 -17.20
N GLU A 378 -8.65 -17.17 -16.45
CA GLU A 378 -8.82 -18.49 -15.88
C GLU A 378 -9.81 -18.48 -14.71
N PRO A 379 -10.56 -19.59 -14.51
CA PRO A 379 -11.37 -19.73 -13.32
C PRO A 379 -10.49 -19.83 -12.06
N PRO A 380 -11.01 -19.44 -10.88
CA PRO A 380 -10.27 -19.52 -9.61
C PRO A 380 -9.76 -20.91 -9.22
N SER A 381 -10.31 -21.99 -9.82
CA SER A 381 -9.85 -23.37 -9.62
C SER A 381 -8.53 -23.68 -10.33
N ILE A 382 -8.12 -22.85 -11.30
CA ILE A 382 -6.85 -22.96 -12.03
C ILE A 382 -5.90 -21.87 -11.55
N HIS A 383 -6.40 -20.64 -11.45
CA HIS A 383 -5.60 -19.50 -11.00
C HIS A 383 -6.12 -18.98 -9.66
N GLU A 384 -5.72 -19.66 -8.59
CA GLU A 384 -6.23 -19.37 -7.24
C GLU A 384 -5.82 -17.99 -6.70
N TYR A 385 -4.68 -17.46 -7.19
CA TYR A 385 -4.03 -16.28 -6.60
C TYR A 385 -3.46 -15.34 -7.67
N PRO A 386 -4.32 -14.69 -8.49
CA PRO A 386 -3.91 -13.81 -9.59
C PRO A 386 -3.45 -12.43 -9.10
N LEU A 387 -2.51 -12.43 -8.14
CA LEU A 387 -1.96 -11.23 -7.54
C LEU A 387 -1.01 -10.52 -8.50
N VAL A 388 -1.24 -9.22 -8.67
CA VAL A 388 -0.41 -8.31 -9.45
C VAL A 388 0.11 -7.21 -8.54
N VAL A 389 1.41 -6.92 -8.67
CA VAL A 389 2.09 -5.82 -7.98
C VAL A 389 2.84 -5.01 -9.01
N GLY A 390 2.39 -3.79 -9.25
CA GLY A 390 3.01 -2.83 -10.15
C GLY A 390 3.16 -1.47 -9.48
N ALA A 391 4.24 -0.78 -9.78
CA ALA A 391 4.49 0.60 -9.37
C ALA A 391 5.29 1.33 -10.47
N CYS A 392 6.25 2.16 -10.11
CA CYS A 392 7.03 2.97 -11.05
C CYS A 392 8.45 2.43 -11.32
N GLY A 393 8.88 1.36 -10.65
CA GLY A 393 10.22 0.79 -10.83
C GLY A 393 10.54 -0.29 -9.80
N SER A 394 11.81 -0.68 -9.68
CA SER A 394 12.29 -1.74 -8.77
C SER A 394 13.50 -1.36 -7.92
N LEU A 395 13.87 -0.07 -7.91
CA LEU A 395 14.96 0.45 -7.10
C LEU A 395 14.40 1.14 -5.86
N GLU A 396 14.89 0.76 -4.69
CA GLU A 396 14.48 1.36 -3.41
C GLU A 396 14.83 2.85 -3.31
N THR A 397 15.84 3.31 -4.06
CA THR A 397 16.37 4.68 -4.08
C THR A 397 15.77 5.55 -5.19
N LEU A 398 14.79 5.06 -5.94
CA LEU A 398 14.18 5.79 -7.05
C LEU A 398 13.56 7.11 -6.56
N THR A 399 13.64 8.16 -7.37
CA THR A 399 13.05 9.47 -7.06
C THR A 399 11.98 9.84 -8.11
N PRO A 400 11.03 10.73 -7.77
CA PRO A 400 10.03 11.22 -8.74
C PRO A 400 10.61 12.03 -9.90
N ASP A 401 11.89 12.41 -9.83
CA ASP A 401 12.65 13.17 -10.83
C ASP A 401 13.56 12.28 -11.70
N ALA A 402 13.46 10.95 -11.55
CA ALA A 402 14.24 10.02 -12.34
C ALA A 402 14.01 10.18 -13.85
N THR A 403 15.09 10.08 -14.61
CA THR A 403 15.09 10.18 -16.08
C THR A 403 15.42 8.86 -16.78
N ASP A 404 15.45 7.76 -16.02
CA ASP A 404 15.67 6.42 -16.55
C ASP A 404 14.39 5.86 -17.18
N SER A 405 14.53 5.15 -18.30
CA SER A 405 13.38 4.59 -19.02
C SER A 405 12.60 3.50 -18.28
N ASN A 406 13.17 2.91 -17.22
CA ASN A 406 12.47 1.95 -16.37
C ASN A 406 11.54 2.64 -15.35
N PHE A 407 11.65 3.95 -15.17
CA PHE A 407 10.79 4.75 -14.31
C PHE A 407 9.40 4.95 -14.94
N ARG A 408 8.59 3.89 -15.03
CA ARG A 408 7.27 3.93 -15.67
C ARG A 408 6.22 3.19 -14.85
N CYS A 409 4.99 3.64 -14.98
CA CYS A 409 3.83 3.12 -14.27
C CYS A 409 3.40 1.72 -14.74
N PHE A 410 2.62 1.03 -13.91
CA PHE A 410 2.21 -0.37 -14.11
C PHE A 410 1.50 -0.67 -15.44
N PHE A 411 0.84 0.31 -16.05
CA PHE A 411 0.07 0.11 -17.28
C PHE A 411 0.93 0.15 -18.56
N ASP A 412 2.12 0.76 -18.49
CA ASP A 412 3.14 0.73 -19.53
C ASP A 412 4.51 0.58 -18.87
N PRO A 413 4.78 -0.60 -18.28
CA PRO A 413 5.86 -0.76 -17.32
C PRO A 413 7.23 -0.74 -18.00
N GLY A 414 8.18 -0.16 -17.29
CA GLY A 414 9.60 -0.34 -17.51
C GLY A 414 10.06 -1.72 -17.03
N ARG A 415 11.34 -2.07 -17.21
CA ARG A 415 11.84 -3.34 -16.68
C ARG A 415 11.65 -3.40 -15.17
N TYR A 416 11.06 -4.51 -14.73
CA TYR A 416 10.83 -4.83 -13.32
C TYR A 416 9.88 -3.89 -12.57
N ALA A 417 9.16 -2.98 -13.24
CA ALA A 417 8.16 -2.11 -12.59
C ALA A 417 6.84 -2.84 -12.27
N LEU A 418 6.65 -4.05 -12.81
CA LEU A 418 5.44 -4.86 -12.68
C LEU A 418 5.80 -6.35 -12.54
N ALA A 419 5.11 -7.08 -11.67
CA ALA A 419 5.06 -8.53 -11.70
C ALA A 419 3.66 -9.07 -11.39
N ALA A 420 3.37 -10.24 -11.95
CA ALA A 420 2.15 -10.98 -11.69
C ALA A 420 2.49 -12.42 -11.27
N ASN A 421 1.71 -12.99 -10.36
CA ASN A 421 1.80 -14.38 -9.96
C ASN A 421 0.91 -15.24 -10.87
N TYR A 422 1.51 -16.13 -11.65
CA TYR A 422 0.82 -16.97 -12.63
C TYR A 422 0.24 -18.25 -11.99
N PRO A 423 -0.61 -19.03 -12.70
CA PRO A 423 -1.23 -20.25 -12.14
C PRO A 423 -0.25 -21.28 -11.58
N ASP A 424 0.99 -21.31 -12.09
CA ASP A 424 2.07 -22.16 -11.58
C ASP A 424 2.75 -21.61 -10.32
N ASN A 425 2.18 -20.57 -9.71
CA ASN A 425 2.63 -19.89 -8.50
C ASN A 425 4.01 -19.20 -8.65
N VAL A 426 4.43 -18.93 -9.89
CA VAL A 426 5.68 -18.22 -10.21
C VAL A 426 5.40 -16.76 -10.52
N TRP A 427 6.14 -15.87 -9.86
CA TRP A 427 6.16 -14.45 -10.17
C TRP A 427 6.90 -14.19 -11.48
N ARG A 428 6.24 -13.52 -12.43
CA ARG A 428 6.87 -13.13 -13.69
C ARG A 428 6.84 -11.62 -13.88
N PRO A 429 7.98 -10.99 -14.22
CA PRO A 429 8.02 -9.57 -14.53
C PRO A 429 7.31 -9.30 -15.86
N HIS A 430 6.78 -8.08 -15.97
CA HIS A 430 6.26 -7.55 -17.23
C HIS A 430 6.96 -6.23 -17.53
N SER A 431 7.27 -6.01 -18.80
CA SER A 431 7.94 -4.80 -19.27
C SER A 431 7.54 -4.55 -20.71
N ASN A 432 7.08 -3.34 -21.00
CA ASN A 432 6.82 -2.91 -22.36
C ASN A 432 7.97 -2.12 -22.95
N ARG A 433 8.73 -1.39 -22.12
CA ARG A 433 9.72 -0.39 -22.54
C ARG A 433 10.99 -0.52 -21.71
N PHE A 434 12.14 -0.19 -22.32
CA PHE A 434 13.44 -0.24 -21.61
C PHE A 434 14.48 0.77 -22.12
N ALA A 435 14.11 1.65 -23.06
CA ALA A 435 15.05 2.53 -23.76
C ALA A 435 14.72 4.02 -23.57
N VAL A 436 15.78 4.85 -23.57
CA VAL A 436 15.72 6.33 -23.57
C VAL A 436 16.04 6.83 -24.98
N GLY A 437 15.18 7.67 -25.58
CA GLY A 437 15.45 8.24 -26.92
C GLY A 437 14.19 8.63 -27.72
N ASN A 438 14.38 9.06 -28.97
CA ASN A 438 13.30 9.46 -29.90
C ASN A 438 12.52 8.26 -30.46
N ALA A 439 13.16 7.10 -30.57
CA ALA A 439 12.50 5.83 -30.87
C ALA A 439 12.43 5.02 -29.56
N GLU A 440 11.25 4.96 -28.95
CA GLU A 440 11.05 4.09 -27.79
C GLU A 440 10.95 2.65 -28.29
N TYR A 441 12.01 1.87 -28.14
CA TYR A 441 11.96 0.45 -28.47
C TYR A 441 11.14 -0.31 -27.43
N GLY A 442 10.30 -1.23 -27.92
CA GLY A 442 9.64 -2.21 -27.07
C GLY A 442 10.67 -3.16 -26.44
N ASP A 443 10.48 -3.51 -25.18
CA ASP A 443 11.32 -4.49 -24.50
C ASP A 443 11.14 -5.89 -25.09
N GLN A 444 12.23 -6.52 -25.54
CA GLN A 444 12.22 -7.85 -26.15
C GLN A 444 12.71 -8.94 -25.19
N GLU A 445 13.33 -8.57 -24.07
CA GLU A 445 13.92 -9.53 -23.12
C GLU A 445 12.88 -10.07 -22.14
N THR A 446 11.94 -9.25 -21.69
CA THR A 446 10.92 -9.66 -20.72
C THR A 446 9.75 -10.33 -21.46
N PRO A 447 9.41 -11.60 -21.18
CA PRO A 447 8.29 -12.26 -21.87
C PRO A 447 6.92 -11.64 -21.55
N GLY A 448 6.76 -11.07 -20.35
CA GLY A 448 5.53 -10.43 -19.90
C GLY A 448 5.28 -9.06 -20.53
N LYS A 449 4.05 -8.81 -20.99
CA LYS A 449 3.61 -7.59 -21.67
C LYS A 449 2.25 -7.10 -21.16
N VAL A 450 2.02 -5.80 -21.27
CA VAL A 450 0.72 -5.17 -21.00
C VAL A 450 0.17 -4.59 -22.29
N TYR A 451 -0.88 -5.17 -22.85
CA TYR A 451 -1.65 -4.61 -23.97
C TYR A 451 -2.57 -3.48 -23.47
N PRO A 452 -2.88 -2.46 -24.30
CA PRO A 452 -2.31 -2.18 -25.63
C PRO A 452 -0.95 -1.48 -25.54
N SER A 453 -0.47 -1.17 -24.33
CA SER A 453 0.76 -0.44 -24.07
C SER A 453 2.00 -1.06 -24.75
N ALA A 454 2.04 -2.38 -24.87
CA ALA A 454 3.09 -3.15 -25.52
C ALA A 454 3.10 -3.09 -27.06
N MET A 455 1.97 -2.74 -27.70
CA MET A 455 1.82 -2.83 -29.16
C MET A 455 2.56 -1.72 -29.94
N SER A 456 3.10 -0.71 -29.26
CA SER A 456 3.72 0.43 -29.91
C SER A 456 5.21 0.19 -30.10
N VAL A 457 5.60 -0.48 -31.19
CA VAL A 457 7.03 -0.71 -31.52
C VAL A 457 7.71 0.58 -32.02
N GLU A 458 6.94 1.46 -32.68
CA GLU A 458 7.43 2.69 -33.33
C GLU A 458 6.57 3.94 -33.02
N GLY A 459 5.84 3.95 -31.89
CA GLY A 459 5.01 5.11 -31.52
C GLY A 459 3.65 5.18 -32.22
N HIS A 460 3.25 4.15 -32.99
CA HIS A 460 2.02 4.17 -33.80
C HIS A 460 0.74 4.38 -32.97
N ARG A 461 0.74 3.96 -31.71
CA ARG A 461 -0.38 4.20 -30.79
C ARG A 461 -0.64 5.68 -30.53
N SER A 462 0.37 6.54 -30.69
CA SER A 462 0.20 7.99 -30.54
C SER A 462 -0.71 8.60 -31.62
N TYR A 463 -1.03 7.84 -32.68
CA TYR A 463 -2.01 8.19 -33.70
C TYR A 463 -3.45 7.80 -33.36
N LEU A 464 -3.69 7.04 -32.29
CA LEU A 464 -5.06 6.77 -31.83
C LEU A 464 -5.71 8.09 -31.36
N ARG A 465 -6.93 8.32 -31.85
CA ARG A 465 -7.74 9.54 -31.62
C ARG A 465 -9.00 9.18 -30.84
N GLY A 466 -9.85 10.19 -30.62
CA GLY A 466 -11.21 9.97 -30.14
C GLY A 466 -11.98 9.01 -31.04
N ASN A 467 -12.98 8.38 -30.44
CA ASN A 467 -13.99 7.59 -31.11
C ASN A 467 -14.83 8.48 -32.05
N LEU A 468 -15.62 7.86 -32.93
CA LEU A 468 -16.47 8.59 -33.88
C LEU A 468 -17.59 9.42 -33.22
N ASP A 469 -17.85 9.18 -31.94
CA ASP A 469 -18.80 9.90 -31.09
C ASP A 469 -18.13 10.99 -30.22
N ASP A 470 -16.89 11.36 -30.55
CA ASP A 470 -16.04 12.33 -29.85
C ASP A 470 -15.61 11.91 -28.43
N SER A 471 -15.97 10.71 -27.95
CA SER A 471 -15.46 10.17 -26.68
C SER A 471 -14.01 9.69 -26.82
N SER A 472 -13.24 9.68 -25.72
CA SER A 472 -11.91 9.05 -25.73
C SER A 472 -12.06 7.52 -25.63
N PRO A 473 -11.30 6.73 -26.42
CA PRO A 473 -11.33 5.27 -26.30
C PRO A 473 -10.82 4.83 -24.92
N VAL A 474 -11.45 3.80 -24.36
CA VAL A 474 -10.92 3.09 -23.20
C VAL A 474 -10.75 1.61 -23.59
N LEU A 475 -9.50 1.18 -23.76
CA LEU A 475 -9.17 -0.21 -24.10
C LEU A 475 -8.81 -0.98 -22.82
N PRO A 476 -9.14 -2.27 -22.70
CA PRO A 476 -8.73 -3.05 -21.53
C PRO A 476 -7.20 -3.14 -21.43
N LEU A 477 -6.67 -3.03 -20.21
CA LEU A 477 -5.25 -3.28 -19.95
C LEU A 477 -5.03 -4.78 -19.68
N VAL A 478 -4.59 -5.51 -20.71
CA VAL A 478 -4.47 -6.98 -20.66
C VAL A 478 -3.03 -7.39 -20.39
N LEU A 479 -2.85 -8.23 -19.38
CA LEU A 479 -1.59 -8.89 -19.02
C LEU A 479 -1.43 -10.17 -19.83
N GLY A 480 -0.24 -10.37 -20.40
CA GLY A 480 0.08 -11.60 -21.10
C GLY A 480 1.56 -11.93 -21.03
N ASN A 481 1.88 -13.20 -21.30
CA ASN A 481 3.23 -13.72 -21.33
C ASN A 481 3.46 -14.57 -22.58
N THR A 482 4.69 -14.58 -23.10
CA THR A 482 5.09 -15.44 -24.23
C THR A 482 5.83 -16.71 -23.79
N ALA A 483 6.29 -16.78 -22.53
CA ALA A 483 7.01 -17.92 -21.94
C ALA A 483 6.67 -18.09 -20.43
N PRO A 484 5.64 -18.89 -20.07
CA PRO A 484 4.76 -19.64 -20.97
C PRO A 484 3.85 -18.71 -21.77
N ARG A 485 3.34 -19.19 -22.91
CA ARG A 485 2.29 -18.47 -23.64
C ARG A 485 1.01 -18.51 -22.80
N HIS A 486 0.67 -17.38 -22.20
CA HIS A 486 -0.43 -17.29 -21.24
C HIS A 486 -1.04 -15.89 -21.29
N THR A 487 -2.31 -15.79 -21.64
CA THR A 487 -3.07 -14.54 -21.50
C THR A 487 -3.63 -14.52 -20.10
N PHE A 488 -3.03 -13.73 -19.22
CA PHE A 488 -3.37 -13.70 -17.79
C PHE A 488 -4.78 -13.17 -17.57
N GLY A 489 -5.10 -12.02 -18.17
CA GLY A 489 -6.35 -11.31 -17.91
C GLY A 489 -6.15 -9.81 -17.82
N GLU A 490 -7.04 -9.10 -17.13
CA GLU A 490 -7.11 -7.64 -17.16
C GLU A 490 -6.88 -7.00 -15.80
N PHE A 491 -6.27 -5.80 -15.77
CA PHE A 491 -6.29 -5.00 -14.56
C PHE A 491 -7.72 -4.60 -14.20
N ASP A 492 -8.11 -4.81 -12.94
CA ASP A 492 -9.43 -4.40 -12.47
C ASP A 492 -9.57 -2.87 -12.46
N GLY A 493 -10.61 -2.35 -13.11
CA GLY A 493 -10.95 -0.92 -13.17
C GLY A 493 -9.85 -0.02 -13.75
N CYS A 494 -8.97 -0.56 -14.59
CA CYS A 494 -7.96 0.22 -15.31
C CYS A 494 -8.05 -0.09 -16.81
N GLY A 495 -8.17 0.96 -17.63
CA GLY A 495 -8.09 0.87 -19.08
C GLY A 495 -6.97 1.74 -19.63
N TRP A 496 -6.54 1.49 -20.85
CA TRP A 496 -5.69 2.41 -21.60
C TRP A 496 -6.56 3.45 -22.29
N THR A 497 -6.11 4.71 -22.33
CA THR A 497 -6.76 5.76 -23.11
C THR A 497 -5.74 6.63 -23.84
N THR A 498 -6.19 7.43 -24.81
CA THR A 498 -5.32 8.36 -25.54
C THR A 498 -5.19 9.68 -24.79
N GLY A 499 -3.97 10.21 -24.69
CA GLY A 499 -3.69 11.58 -24.25
C GLY A 499 -3.92 12.63 -25.35
N PHE A 500 -4.37 12.25 -26.54
CA PHE A 500 -4.70 13.20 -27.60
C PHE A 500 -5.94 14.00 -27.19
N GLY A 501 -5.78 15.28 -26.89
CA GLY A 501 -6.88 16.13 -26.40
C GLY A 501 -7.36 15.78 -24.99
N THR A 502 -6.68 14.86 -24.29
CA THR A 502 -7.01 14.42 -22.93
C THR A 502 -5.83 14.72 -22.01
N ALA A 503 -6.04 15.54 -20.98
CA ALA A 503 -5.03 15.80 -19.97
C ALA A 503 -5.17 14.82 -18.79
N SER A 504 -4.15 14.74 -17.95
CA SER A 504 -4.30 14.04 -16.66
C SER A 504 -5.38 14.74 -15.83
N GLU A 505 -6.13 13.96 -15.05
CA GLU A 505 -7.32 14.37 -14.29
C GLU A 505 -8.54 14.76 -15.14
N SER A 506 -8.48 14.60 -16.46
CA SER A 506 -9.67 14.72 -17.31
C SER A 506 -10.61 13.54 -17.10
N ARG A 507 -11.91 13.84 -16.99
CA ARG A 507 -12.97 12.83 -17.02
C ARG A 507 -13.13 12.28 -18.44
N VAL A 508 -13.29 10.96 -18.54
CA VAL A 508 -13.65 10.25 -19.77
C VAL A 508 -14.92 9.45 -19.50
N ASP A 509 -15.97 9.68 -20.27
CA ASP A 509 -17.18 8.86 -20.24
C ASP A 509 -17.12 7.87 -21.43
N HIS A 510 -17.21 6.58 -21.14
CA HIS A 510 -17.11 5.51 -22.14
C HIS A 510 -18.00 4.34 -21.74
N ASP A 511 -18.85 3.86 -22.66
CA ASP A 511 -19.79 2.76 -22.45
C ASP A 511 -20.67 2.91 -21.18
N GLY A 512 -21.10 4.15 -20.89
CA GLY A 512 -21.94 4.46 -19.74
C GLY A 512 -21.21 4.43 -18.39
N VAL A 513 -19.88 4.35 -18.40
CA VAL A 513 -19.00 4.36 -17.23
C VAL A 513 -18.17 5.64 -17.22
N SER A 514 -17.94 6.18 -16.02
CA SER A 514 -17.05 7.33 -15.83
C SER A 514 -15.65 6.91 -15.42
N TRP A 515 -14.65 7.53 -16.04
CA TRP A 515 -13.24 7.28 -15.82
C TRP A 515 -12.47 8.58 -15.61
N LEU A 516 -11.27 8.47 -15.04
CA LEU A 516 -10.32 9.56 -14.87
C LEU A 516 -9.00 9.22 -15.57
N ALA A 517 -8.55 10.08 -16.49
CA ALA A 517 -7.33 9.86 -17.24
C ALA A 517 -6.08 10.29 -16.47
N PHE A 518 -4.98 9.54 -16.61
CA PHE A 518 -3.70 9.83 -15.99
C PHE A 518 -2.54 9.46 -16.92
N GLN A 519 -1.54 10.33 -17.00
CA GLN A 519 -0.32 10.09 -17.77
C GLN A 519 0.63 9.09 -17.06
N ASN A 520 1.61 8.59 -17.82
CA ASN A 520 2.75 7.83 -17.30
C ASN A 520 3.73 8.75 -16.56
N ALA A 521 4.54 8.19 -15.66
CA ALA A 521 5.57 8.90 -14.93
C ALA A 521 6.69 9.43 -15.84
N PHE A 522 7.11 8.63 -16.83
CA PHE A 522 8.25 8.98 -17.71
C PHE A 522 7.89 9.87 -18.90
N ARG A 523 6.65 9.75 -19.41
CA ARG A 523 6.24 10.34 -20.71
C ARG A 523 4.78 10.77 -20.68
N THR A 524 4.49 11.79 -21.48
CA THR A 524 3.17 12.42 -21.60
C THR A 524 2.67 12.51 -23.05
N SER A 525 3.29 11.78 -23.99
CA SER A 525 2.76 11.68 -25.36
C SER A 525 1.40 10.96 -25.38
N PRO A 526 0.59 11.11 -26.44
CA PRO A 526 -0.78 10.57 -26.48
C PRO A 526 -0.92 9.07 -26.20
N ASP A 527 0.14 8.28 -26.38
CA ASP A 527 0.13 6.84 -26.11
C ASP A 527 0.42 6.44 -24.66
N ASN A 528 0.73 7.39 -23.78
CA ASN A 528 1.20 7.18 -22.41
C ASN A 528 0.16 7.54 -21.35
N TYR A 529 -1.12 7.20 -21.58
CA TYR A 529 -2.20 7.47 -20.65
C TYR A 529 -2.98 6.20 -20.31
N PHE A 530 -3.49 6.15 -19.09
CA PHE A 530 -4.47 5.16 -18.64
C PHE A 530 -5.67 5.85 -18.03
N ALA A 531 -6.80 5.17 -18.02
CA ALA A 531 -8.06 5.59 -17.44
C ALA A 531 -8.34 4.73 -16.20
N LEU A 532 -8.62 5.38 -15.08
CA LEU A 532 -9.01 4.75 -13.82
C LEU A 532 -10.53 4.87 -13.65
N LYS A 533 -11.20 3.75 -13.43
CA LYS A 533 -12.66 3.71 -13.30
C LYS A 533 -13.13 4.45 -12.03
N LEU A 534 -14.16 5.28 -12.14
CA LEU A 534 -14.81 5.96 -11.02
C LEU A 534 -16.10 5.25 -10.61
N ASP A 535 -16.95 4.97 -11.58
CA ASP A 535 -18.29 4.38 -11.41
C ASP A 535 -18.70 3.62 -12.67
#